data_AF-A0A7K0TXI6-F1
#
_entry.id   AF-A0A7K0TXI6-F1
#
_cell.length_a   1.000
_cell.length_b   1.000
_cell.length_c   1.000
_cell.angle_alpha   90.00
_cell.angle_beta   90.00
_cell.angle_gamma   90.00
#
_symmetry.space_group_name_H-M   'P 1'
#
loop_
_entity.id
_entity.type
_entity.pdbx_description
1 polymer ?
#
loop_
_entity_poly.entity_id
_entity_poly.type
_entity_poly.pdbx_seq_one_letter_code
_entity_poly.pdbx_strand_id
1 'polypeptide(L)'
;MDSGQAAALSAARTARDSDAPLDLVVDAFVKAWLIGPSRIDVLFELARLLSDRRHDLGAYKVVCRAAAVPQADAARHGVPADVYWWRIADLRSMIAFRLGFHDESVALCDELLTSPHLPHDQRDRILSNRRFSLEQVREQRRPHRPH
;
A
#
# COMPACT_ATOMS: atom_id res chain seq x y z
N MET A 1 16.43 18.08 -4.94
CA MET A 1 16.32 16.84 -4.16
C MET A 1 17.39 16.90 -3.08
N ASP A 2 17.00 16.72 -1.82
CA ASP A 2 17.98 16.64 -0.72
C ASP A 2 18.78 15.34 -0.89
N SER A 3 20.09 15.45 -1.08
CA SER A 3 20.98 14.35 -1.46
C SER A 3 21.00 13.22 -0.41
N GLY A 4 20.74 13.55 0.86
CA GLY A 4 20.69 12.58 1.97
C GLY A 4 19.49 11.62 1.88
N GLN A 5 18.31 12.10 1.46
CA GLN A 5 17.11 11.26 1.37
C GLN A 5 17.22 10.22 0.25
N ALA A 6 17.72 10.65 -0.92
CA ALA A 6 17.92 9.76 -2.06
C ALA A 6 18.96 8.67 -1.75
N ALA A 7 20.04 9.02 -1.06
CA ALA A 7 21.06 8.08 -0.63
C ALA A 7 20.50 7.03 0.36
N ALA A 8 19.71 7.46 1.36
CA ALA A 8 19.11 6.56 2.34
C ALA A 8 18.12 5.57 1.71
N LEU A 9 17.26 6.02 0.79
CA LEU A 9 16.36 5.13 0.07
C LEU A 9 17.12 4.14 -0.84
N SER A 10 18.19 4.61 -1.51
CA SER A 10 19.05 3.73 -2.30
C SER A 10 19.68 2.63 -1.43
N ALA A 11 20.22 2.99 -0.26
CA ALA A 11 20.77 2.03 0.69
C ALA A 11 19.73 1.01 1.18
N ALA A 12 18.49 1.45 1.46
CA ALA A 12 17.39 0.55 1.84
C ALA A 12 17.03 -0.44 0.73
N ARG A 13 17.04 0.00 -0.54
CA ARG A 13 16.82 -0.88 -1.70
C ARG A 13 17.96 -1.89 -1.87
N THR A 14 19.21 -1.45 -1.73
CA THR A 14 20.37 -2.35 -1.74
C THR A 14 20.29 -3.40 -0.64
N ALA A 15 19.88 -3.02 0.57
CA ALA A 15 19.67 -3.97 1.66
C ALA A 15 18.57 -4.99 1.31
N ARG A 16 17.43 -4.53 0.77
CA ARG A 16 16.35 -5.41 0.29
C ARG A 16 16.79 -6.42 -0.75
N ASP A 17 17.64 -6.00 -1.69
CA ASP A 17 18.07 -6.81 -2.83
C ASP A 17 19.25 -7.74 -2.47
N SER A 18 19.76 -7.66 -1.24
CA SER A 18 20.73 -8.58 -0.64
C SER A 18 20.04 -9.64 0.23
N ASP A 19 20.79 -10.66 0.67
CA ASP A 19 20.30 -11.69 1.59
C ASP A 19 20.21 -11.19 3.06
N ALA A 20 19.99 -9.88 3.24
CA ALA A 20 19.87 -9.28 4.55
C ALA A 20 18.59 -9.74 5.25
N PRO A 21 18.63 -9.98 6.57
CA PRO A 21 17.45 -10.18 7.40
C PRO A 21 16.39 -9.09 7.21
N LEU A 22 15.11 -9.49 7.21
CA LEU A 22 14.00 -8.58 6.93
C LEU A 22 13.93 -7.40 7.91
N ASP A 23 14.25 -7.62 9.18
CA ASP A 23 14.30 -6.59 10.21
C ASP A 23 15.32 -5.48 9.90
N LEU A 24 16.51 -5.84 9.39
CA LEU A 24 17.50 -4.86 8.93
C LEU A 24 17.01 -4.08 7.70
N VAL A 25 16.33 -4.76 6.78
CA VAL A 25 15.75 -4.09 5.61
C VAL A 25 14.65 -3.11 6.04
N VAL A 26 13.76 -3.53 6.95
CA VAL A 26 12.70 -2.67 7.50
C VAL A 26 13.30 -1.47 8.23
N ASP A 27 14.32 -1.66 9.06
CA ASP A 27 15.01 -0.58 9.77
C ASP A 27 15.64 0.43 8.79
N ALA A 28 16.26 -0.05 7.69
CA ALA A 28 16.80 0.84 6.65
C ALA A 28 15.71 1.68 5.96
N PHE A 29 14.55 1.09 5.64
CA PHE A 29 13.41 1.84 5.09
C PHE A 29 12.84 2.85 6.09
N VAL A 30 12.73 2.48 7.37
CA VAL A 30 12.25 3.38 8.43
C VAL A 30 13.21 4.56 8.60
N LYS A 31 14.52 4.31 8.63
CA LYS A 31 15.54 5.37 8.66
C LYS A 31 15.44 6.31 7.46
N ALA A 32 15.26 5.77 6.26
CA ALA A 32 15.06 6.57 5.05
C ALA A 32 13.80 7.45 5.14
N TRP A 33 12.70 6.90 5.67
CA TRP A 33 11.45 7.64 5.87
C TRP A 33 11.58 8.74 6.94
N LEU A 34 12.32 8.51 8.03
CA LEU A 34 12.52 9.51 9.09
C LEU A 34 13.26 10.76 8.60
N ILE A 35 14.10 10.65 7.57
CA ILE A 35 14.79 11.79 6.94
C ILE A 35 13.80 12.63 6.09
N GLY A 36 12.71 12.02 5.61
CA GLY A 36 11.69 12.69 4.81
C GLY A 36 10.29 12.12 5.02
N PRO A 37 9.57 12.46 6.11
CA PRO A 37 8.31 11.82 6.47
C PRO A 37 7.19 11.94 5.42
N SER A 38 7.28 12.94 4.53
CA SER A 38 6.34 13.17 3.43
C SER A 38 6.61 12.29 2.19
N ARG A 39 7.70 11.52 2.17
CA ARG A 39 8.09 10.62 1.07
C ARG A 39 7.36 9.28 1.17
N ILE A 40 6.11 9.30 0.74
CA ILE A 40 5.25 8.12 0.72
C ILE A 40 5.73 7.00 -0.22
N ASP A 41 6.62 7.27 -1.18
CA ASP A 41 7.24 6.25 -2.04
C ASP A 41 8.08 5.27 -1.22
N VAL A 42 8.77 5.76 -0.18
CA VAL A 42 9.51 4.93 0.79
C VAL A 42 8.55 4.00 1.52
N LEU A 43 7.44 4.54 2.03
CA LEU A 43 6.41 3.75 2.72
C LEU A 43 5.71 2.77 1.78
N PHE A 44 5.44 3.17 0.55
CA PHE A 44 4.83 2.32 -0.47
C PHE A 44 5.72 1.10 -0.78
N GLU A 45 7.02 1.32 -0.98
CA GLU A 45 7.97 0.22 -1.19
C GLU A 45 8.07 -0.71 0.02
N LEU A 46 8.13 -0.15 1.23
CA LEU A 46 8.16 -0.93 2.47
C LEU A 46 6.88 -1.75 2.66
N ALA A 47 5.70 -1.16 2.43
CA ALA A 47 4.43 -1.85 2.52
C ALA A 47 4.35 -3.01 1.52
N ARG A 48 4.81 -2.79 0.28
CA ARG A 48 4.86 -3.83 -0.75
C ARG A 48 5.79 -4.97 -0.35
N LEU A 49 7.00 -4.65 0.13
CA LEU A 49 7.95 -5.65 0.62
C LEU A 49 7.33 -6.51 1.73
N LEU A 50 6.72 -5.89 2.74
CA LEU A 50 6.09 -6.61 3.85
C LEU A 50 4.92 -7.50 3.36
N SER A 51 4.11 -6.98 2.44
CA SER A 51 3.02 -7.73 1.79
C SER A 51 3.55 -8.95 1.03
N ASP A 52 4.60 -8.79 0.22
CA ASP A 52 5.22 -9.88 -0.55
C ASP A 52 5.80 -10.97 0.37
N ARG A 53 6.24 -10.59 1.58
CA ARG A 53 6.73 -11.50 2.62
C ARG A 53 5.63 -12.02 3.57
N ARG A 54 4.34 -11.77 3.28
CA ARG A 54 3.18 -12.19 4.08
C ARG A 54 3.13 -11.61 5.50
N HIS A 55 3.80 -10.49 5.74
CA HIS A 55 3.66 -9.69 6.96
C HIS A 55 2.50 -8.69 6.83
N ASP A 56 1.29 -9.20 6.55
CA ASP A 56 0.15 -8.39 6.11
C ASP A 56 -0.28 -7.31 7.13
N LEU A 57 -0.22 -7.59 8.44
CA LEU A 57 -0.53 -6.60 9.47
C LEU A 57 0.49 -5.45 9.51
N GLY A 58 1.78 -5.76 9.32
CA GLY A 58 2.84 -4.76 9.22
C GLY A 58 2.68 -3.91 7.96
N ALA A 59 2.45 -4.57 6.83
CA ALA A 59 2.17 -3.92 5.56
C ALA A 59 0.97 -2.98 5.66
N TYR A 60 -0.11 -3.41 6.34
CA TYR A 60 -1.31 -2.61 6.55
C TYR A 60 -1.03 -1.32 7.34
N LYS A 61 -0.29 -1.41 8.45
CA LYS A 61 0.09 -0.23 9.23
C LYS A 61 0.90 0.77 8.39
N VAL A 62 1.84 0.28 7.60
CA VAL A 62 2.70 1.12 6.75
C VAL A 62 1.89 1.78 5.62
N VAL A 63 1.04 1.02 4.92
CA VAL A 63 0.24 1.58 3.81
C VAL A 63 -0.83 2.56 4.30
N CYS A 64 -1.43 2.33 5.47
CA CYS A 64 -2.33 3.31 6.10
C CYS A 64 -1.60 4.60 6.46
N ARG A 65 -0.35 4.52 6.94
CA ARG A 65 0.47 5.70 7.18
C ARG A 65 0.76 6.47 5.89
N ALA A 66 1.05 5.76 4.80
CA ALA A 66 1.27 6.36 3.49
C ALA A 66 0.01 7.05 2.96
N ALA A 67 -1.16 6.41 3.07
CA ALA A 67 -2.45 6.94 2.65
C ALA A 67 -2.89 8.19 3.43
N ALA A 68 -2.37 8.39 4.65
CA ALA A 68 -2.67 9.55 5.47
C ALA A 68 -1.85 10.81 5.10
N VAL A 69 -0.87 10.71 4.21
CA VAL A 69 -0.10 11.87 3.76
C VAL A 69 -0.86 12.61 2.65
N PRO A 70 -1.05 13.93 2.75
CA PRO A 70 -1.71 14.70 1.70
C PRO A 70 -1.03 14.57 0.34
N GLN A 71 -1.82 14.41 -0.74
CA GLN A 71 -1.29 14.32 -2.10
C GLN A 71 -0.46 15.55 -2.50
N ALA A 72 -0.84 16.74 -2.02
CA ALA A 72 -0.09 17.98 -2.25
C ALA A 72 1.33 17.93 -1.69
N ASP A 73 1.52 17.27 -0.53
CA ASP A 73 2.83 17.08 0.06
C ASP A 73 3.63 16.06 -0.75
N ALA A 74 3.03 14.92 -1.10
CA ALA A 74 3.68 13.91 -1.94
C ALA A 74 4.18 14.51 -3.28
N ALA A 75 3.35 15.30 -3.96
CA ALA A 75 3.71 15.99 -5.19
C ALA A 75 4.86 16.98 -4.99
N ARG A 76 4.82 17.80 -3.92
CA ARG A 76 5.88 18.74 -3.56
C ARG A 76 7.24 18.04 -3.36
N HIS A 77 7.22 16.82 -2.86
CA HIS A 77 8.41 16.03 -2.59
C HIS A 77 8.89 15.17 -3.77
N GLY A 78 8.30 15.34 -4.96
CA GLY A 78 8.74 14.68 -6.20
C GLY A 78 8.43 13.18 -6.23
N VAL A 79 7.42 12.74 -5.47
CA VAL A 79 6.93 11.36 -5.53
C VAL A 79 6.29 11.11 -6.90
N PRO A 80 6.52 9.94 -7.54
CA PRO A 80 5.81 9.58 -8.77
C PRO A 80 4.29 9.64 -8.60
N ALA A 81 3.61 10.27 -9.55
CA ALA A 81 2.21 10.63 -9.39
C ALA A 81 1.27 9.43 -9.27
N ASP A 82 1.59 8.32 -9.96
CA ASP A 82 0.88 7.05 -9.86
C ASP A 82 0.83 6.51 -8.42
N VAL A 83 1.88 6.74 -7.61
CA VAL A 83 1.96 6.29 -6.22
C VAL A 83 0.86 6.90 -5.36
N TYR A 84 0.69 8.23 -5.39
CA TYR A 84 -0.34 8.90 -4.60
C TYR A 84 -1.71 8.98 -5.28
N TRP A 85 -1.79 8.82 -6.59
CA TRP A 85 -3.07 8.83 -7.30
C TRP A 85 -3.84 7.53 -7.17
N TRP A 86 -3.18 6.36 -7.18
CA TRP A 86 -3.90 5.10 -7.16
C TRP A 86 -3.16 3.93 -6.50
N ARG A 87 -1.83 3.82 -6.60
CA ARG A 87 -1.12 2.59 -6.19
C ARG A 87 -1.18 2.33 -4.68
N ILE A 88 -1.16 3.37 -3.84
CA ILE A 88 -1.32 3.21 -2.39
C ILE A 88 -2.71 2.66 -2.06
N ALA A 89 -3.77 3.21 -2.67
CA ALA A 89 -5.13 2.74 -2.44
C ALA A 89 -5.33 1.30 -2.94
N ASP A 90 -4.76 0.95 -4.09
CA ASP A 90 -4.78 -0.41 -4.64
C ASP A 90 -4.08 -1.40 -3.69
N LEU A 91 -2.83 -1.09 -3.29
CA LEU A 91 -2.08 -1.93 -2.36
C LEU A 91 -2.83 -2.10 -1.02
N ARG A 92 -3.39 -1.01 -0.48
CA ARG A 92 -4.20 -1.06 0.75
C ARG A 92 -5.44 -1.93 0.56
N SER A 93 -6.14 -1.84 -0.56
CA SER A 93 -7.33 -2.66 -0.85
C SER A 93 -7.03 -4.17 -0.82
N MET A 94 -5.86 -4.56 -1.36
CA MET A 94 -5.40 -5.95 -1.40
C MET A 94 -5.00 -6.45 -0.01
N ILE A 95 -4.29 -5.64 0.77
CA ILE A 95 -3.88 -5.98 2.13
C ILE A 95 -5.11 -6.07 3.06
N ALA A 96 -6.02 -5.08 2.97
CA ALA A 96 -7.28 -5.05 3.71
C ALA A 96 -8.10 -6.31 3.45
N PHE A 97 -8.22 -6.73 2.18
CA PHE A 97 -8.88 -7.99 1.83
C PHE A 97 -8.26 -9.20 2.54
N ARG A 98 -6.92 -9.35 2.52
CA ARG A 98 -6.25 -10.49 3.17
C ARG A 98 -6.40 -10.50 4.69
N LEU A 99 -6.57 -9.33 5.31
CA LEU A 99 -6.80 -9.20 6.75
C LEU A 99 -8.27 -9.35 7.17
N GLY A 100 -9.18 -9.57 6.22
CA GLY A 100 -10.61 -9.70 6.51
C GLY A 100 -11.39 -8.38 6.55
N PHE A 101 -10.73 -7.25 6.26
CA PHE A 101 -11.35 -5.92 6.18
C PHE A 101 -12.01 -5.73 4.80
N HIS A 102 -12.97 -6.60 4.48
CA HIS A 102 -13.53 -6.68 3.12
C HIS A 102 -14.38 -5.45 2.77
N ASP A 103 -15.11 -4.86 3.73
CA ASP A 103 -15.86 -3.62 3.50
C ASP A 103 -14.93 -2.46 3.09
N GLU A 104 -13.77 -2.34 3.76
CA GLU A 104 -12.74 -1.34 3.41
C GLU A 104 -12.14 -1.61 2.02
N SER A 105 -11.84 -2.88 1.72
CA SER A 105 -11.35 -3.28 0.40
C SER A 105 -12.34 -2.91 -0.72
N VAL A 106 -13.65 -3.11 -0.50
CA VAL A 106 -14.70 -2.69 -1.45
C VAL A 106 -14.69 -1.17 -1.63
N ALA A 107 -14.69 -0.41 -0.53
CA ALA A 107 -14.71 1.05 -0.59
C ALA A 107 -13.50 1.63 -1.37
N LEU A 108 -12.30 1.08 -1.14
CA LEU A 108 -11.10 1.48 -1.87
C LEU A 108 -11.17 1.10 -3.35
N CYS A 109 -11.71 -0.07 -3.69
CA CYS A 109 -11.91 -0.43 -5.09
C CYS A 109 -12.93 0.49 -5.78
N ASP A 110 -14.00 0.88 -5.08
CA ASP A 110 -14.99 1.84 -5.59
C ASP A 110 -14.35 3.21 -5.88
N GLU A 111 -13.54 3.72 -4.94
CA GLU A 111 -12.79 4.96 -5.14
C GLU A 111 -11.87 4.87 -6.38
N LEU A 112 -11.09 3.79 -6.48
CA LEU A 112 -10.18 3.57 -7.61
C LEU A 112 -10.90 3.54 -8.96
N LEU A 113 -12.06 2.87 -9.05
CA LEU A 113 -12.81 2.74 -10.31
C LEU A 113 -13.38 4.08 -10.79
N THR A 114 -13.68 4.99 -9.86
CA THR A 114 -14.11 6.36 -10.16
C THR A 114 -12.95 7.31 -10.47
N SER A 115 -11.71 6.94 -10.13
CA SER A 115 -10.55 7.78 -10.36
C SER A 115 -10.24 7.94 -11.87
N PRO A 116 -10.06 9.17 -12.37
CA PRO A 116 -9.59 9.40 -13.73
C PRO A 116 -8.11 9.03 -13.90
N HIS A 117 -7.37 8.84 -12.81
CA HIS A 117 -5.95 8.50 -12.82
C HIS A 117 -5.68 6.99 -12.82
N LEU A 118 -6.71 6.15 -12.69
CA LEU A 118 -6.56 4.70 -12.79
C LEU A 118 -6.29 4.30 -14.26
N PRO A 119 -5.15 3.64 -14.55
CA PRO A 119 -4.86 3.18 -15.90
C PRO A 119 -5.92 2.18 -16.41
N HIS A 120 -6.25 2.27 -17.70
CA HIS A 120 -7.29 1.43 -18.31
C HIS A 120 -7.02 -0.07 -18.18
N ASP A 121 -5.76 -0.48 -18.33
CA ASP A 121 -5.30 -1.87 -18.21
C ASP A 121 -5.42 -2.43 -16.79
N GLN A 122 -5.55 -1.57 -15.78
CA GLN A 122 -5.72 -1.98 -14.38
C GLN A 122 -7.19 -2.15 -13.97
N ARG A 123 -8.14 -1.60 -14.74
CA ARG A 123 -9.57 -1.57 -14.35
C ARG A 123 -10.17 -2.94 -14.14
N ASP A 124 -9.91 -3.90 -15.03
CA ASP A 124 -10.48 -5.26 -14.92
C ASP A 124 -9.97 -6.01 -13.69
N ARG A 125 -8.70 -5.80 -13.32
CA ARG A 125 -8.12 -6.34 -12.08
C ARG A 125 -8.80 -5.74 -10.84
N ILE A 126 -9.02 -4.42 -10.82
CA ILE A 126 -9.71 -3.76 -9.70
C ILE A 126 -11.17 -4.21 -9.60
N LEU A 127 -11.89 -4.35 -10.72
CA LEU A 127 -13.25 -4.91 -10.74
C LEU A 127 -13.29 -6.33 -10.15
N SER A 128 -12.30 -7.15 -10.49
CA SER A 128 -12.18 -8.52 -9.95
C SER A 128 -11.93 -8.50 -8.44
N ASN A 129 -10.98 -7.69 -7.96
CA ASN A 129 -10.71 -7.50 -6.54
C ASN A 129 -11.96 -7.08 -5.78
N ARG A 130 -12.67 -6.07 -6.28
CA ARG A 130 -13.94 -5.59 -5.71
C ARG A 130 -14.96 -6.71 -5.61
N ARG A 131 -15.12 -7.50 -6.67
CA ARG A 131 -16.06 -8.62 -6.70
C ARG A 131 -15.75 -9.65 -5.61
N PHE A 132 -14.48 -10.06 -5.49
CA PHE A 132 -14.08 -11.00 -4.44
C PHE A 132 -14.35 -10.44 -3.04
N SER A 133 -14.05 -9.17 -2.79
CA SER A 133 -14.34 -8.53 -1.51
C SER A 133 -15.84 -8.48 -1.21
N LEU A 134 -16.68 -8.18 -2.20
CA LEU A 134 -18.15 -8.19 -2.06
C LEU A 134 -18.70 -9.59 -1.74
N GLU A 135 -18.15 -10.64 -2.35
CA GLU A 135 -18.52 -12.02 -2.05
C GLU A 135 -18.24 -12.35 -0.59
N GLN A 136 -17.09 -11.92 -0.05
CA GLN A 136 -16.76 -12.11 1.37
C GLN A 136 -17.66 -11.30 2.30
N VAL A 137 -17.97 -10.04 1.97
CA VAL A 137 -18.91 -9.21 2.76
C VAL A 137 -20.29 -9.89 2.84
N ARG A 138 -20.78 -10.47 1.74
CA ARG A 138 -22.05 -11.20 1.71
C ARG A 138 -22.01 -12.44 2.60
N GLU A 139 -20.92 -13.19 2.55
CA GLU A 139 -20.75 -14.39 3.37
C GLU A 139 -20.69 -14.05 4.86
N GLN A 140 -19.94 -13.02 5.24
CA GLN A 140 -19.88 -12.55 6.64
C GLN A 140 -21.22 -12.06 7.19
N ARG A 141 -22.09 -11.53 6.31
CA ARG A 141 -23.43 -11.05 6.67
C ARG A 141 -24.50 -12.14 6.58
N ARG A 142 -24.18 -13.36 6.14
CA ARG A 142 -25.15 -14.46 6.17
C ARG A 142 -25.47 -14.80 7.62
N PRO A 143 -26.77 -14.87 7.99
CA PRO A 143 -27.14 -15.27 9.34
C PRO A 143 -26.64 -16.68 9.61
N HIS A 144 -25.91 -16.85 10.73
CA HIS A 144 -25.53 -18.16 11.20
C HIS A 144 -26.80 -18.93 11.54
N ARG A 145 -27.10 -20.02 10.81
CA ARG A 145 -28.16 -20.95 11.22
C ARG A 145 -27.58 -21.82 12.33
N PRO A 146 -28.03 -21.72 13.58
CA PRO A 146 -27.68 -22.72 14.57
C PRO A 146 -28.30 -24.06 14.15
N HIS A 147 -27.54 -25.14 14.34
CA HIS A 147 -28.01 -26.52 14.19
C HIS A 147 -28.90 -26.92 15.37
#